data_AF-A0A2G6D4S1-F1
#
_entry.id   AF-A0A2G6D4S1-F1
#
_cell.length_a   1.000
_cell.length_b   1.000
_cell.length_c   1.000
_cell.angle_alpha   90.00
_cell.angle_beta   90.00
_cell.angle_gamma   90.00
#
_symmetry.space_group_name_H-M   'P 1'
#
loop_
_entity.id
_entity.type
_entity.pdbx_description
1 polymer ?
#
loop_
_entity_poly.entity_id
_entity_poly.type
_entity_poly.pdbx_seq_one_letter_code
_entity_poly.pdbx_strand_id
1 'polypeptide(L)'
;MSINFKQNYFELFGLPVQFDVDNAMLMAAFRKLQAAHHPDRFASGSDEEKRIAQQVTSFINTAQETLSNPRLRARYLLSLKGVDLNDEVDTTSDMAFLMSQMERREALEQVTAADDPLSAIDALSDDVRREKHELEQAFVIALEAEQLEDAKQAVLKLKFFERLMDEIRQLEARLEDDAI
;
A
#
# COMPACT_ATOMS: atom_id res chain seq x y z
N MET A 1 -25.95 -11.51 8.00
CA MET A 1 -25.02 -10.89 8.97
C MET A 1 -24.91 -9.43 8.56
N SER A 2 -25.21 -8.48 9.44
CA SER A 2 -25.13 -7.05 9.11
C SER A 2 -23.68 -6.59 9.27
N ILE A 3 -23.17 -5.80 8.34
CA ILE A 3 -21.81 -5.22 8.43
C ILE A 3 -21.87 -4.01 9.36
N ASN A 4 -20.98 -3.96 10.35
CA ASN A 4 -20.83 -2.81 11.24
C ASN A 4 -19.83 -1.82 10.64
N PHE A 5 -20.30 -0.70 10.09
CA PHE A 5 -19.42 0.33 9.52
C PHE A 5 -18.54 1.06 10.57
N LYS A 6 -18.73 0.83 11.86
CA LYS A 6 -17.89 1.41 12.93
C LYS A 6 -16.70 0.54 13.31
N GLN A 7 -16.67 -0.73 12.88
CA GLN A 7 -15.54 -1.61 13.15
C GLN A 7 -14.34 -1.22 12.27
N ASN A 8 -13.13 -1.47 12.75
CA ASN A 8 -11.94 -1.18 11.95
C ASN A 8 -11.75 -2.23 10.84
N TYR A 9 -10.87 -1.96 9.87
CA TYR A 9 -10.66 -2.85 8.73
C TYR A 9 -10.08 -4.21 9.12
N PHE A 10 -9.25 -4.28 10.16
CA PHE A 10 -8.72 -5.56 10.64
C PHE A 10 -9.83 -6.40 11.26
N GLU A 11 -10.69 -5.80 12.09
CA GLU A 11 -11.87 -6.46 12.66
C GLU A 11 -12.83 -6.97 11.58
N LEU A 12 -13.04 -6.19 10.51
CA LEU A 12 -13.87 -6.59 9.37
C LEU A 12 -13.40 -7.93 8.77
N PHE A 13 -12.09 -8.12 8.62
CA PHE A 13 -11.51 -9.36 8.07
C PHE A 13 -11.16 -10.41 9.12
N GLY A 14 -11.37 -10.13 10.41
CA GLY A 14 -10.99 -11.03 11.51
C GLY A 14 -9.48 -11.17 11.66
N LEU A 15 -8.72 -10.11 11.38
CA LEU A 15 -7.26 -10.06 11.47
C LEU A 15 -6.81 -9.29 12.73
N PRO A 16 -5.61 -9.58 13.26
CA PRO A 16 -5.02 -8.76 14.31
C PRO A 16 -4.68 -7.35 13.80
N VAL A 17 -4.80 -6.34 14.66
CA VAL A 17 -4.44 -4.95 14.35
C VAL A 17 -2.92 -4.81 14.44
N GLN A 18 -2.23 -5.06 13.34
CA GLN A 18 -0.78 -4.99 13.25
C GLN A 18 -0.33 -4.66 11.81
N PHE A 19 0.92 -4.24 11.66
CA PHE A 19 1.46 -3.93 10.34
C PHE A 19 1.73 -5.17 9.49
N ASP A 20 2.16 -6.28 10.08
CA ASP A 20 2.39 -7.51 9.33
C ASP A 20 1.07 -8.27 9.14
N VAL A 21 0.58 -8.29 7.90
CA VAL A 21 -0.70 -8.93 7.55
C VAL A 21 -0.43 -10.09 6.61
N ASP A 22 -0.94 -11.26 7.00
CA ASP A 22 -1.00 -12.42 6.12
C ASP A 22 -1.97 -12.13 4.95
N ASN A 23 -1.39 -11.88 3.77
CA ASN A 23 -2.13 -11.60 2.56
C ASN A 23 -3.03 -12.77 2.13
N ALA A 24 -2.66 -14.02 2.40
CA ALA A 24 -3.50 -15.16 2.07
C ALA A 24 -4.75 -15.18 2.95
N MET A 25 -4.61 -14.91 4.25
CA MET A 25 -5.74 -14.77 5.17
C MET A 25 -6.64 -13.59 4.79
N LEU A 26 -6.05 -12.42 4.47
CA LEU A 26 -6.79 -11.24 4.01
C LEU A 26 -7.61 -11.56 2.75
N MET A 27 -7.01 -12.22 1.75
CA MET A 27 -7.69 -12.59 0.51
C MET A 27 -8.80 -13.62 0.74
N ALA A 28 -8.60 -14.59 1.63
CA ALA A 28 -9.63 -15.56 1.98
C ALA A 28 -10.85 -14.89 2.64
N ALA A 29 -10.60 -13.99 3.60
CA ALA A 29 -11.64 -13.23 4.28
C ALA A 29 -12.39 -12.29 3.31
N PHE A 30 -11.64 -11.59 2.45
CA PHE A 30 -12.20 -10.72 1.41
C PHE A 30 -13.16 -11.48 0.48
N ARG A 31 -12.72 -12.62 -0.09
CA ARG A 31 -13.57 -13.43 -0.98
C ARG A 31 -14.84 -13.91 -0.29
N LYS A 32 -14.74 -14.31 0.97
CA LYS A 32 -15.90 -14.73 1.78
C LYS A 32 -16.91 -13.60 1.96
N LEU A 33 -16.44 -12.40 2.31
CA LEU A 33 -17.28 -11.23 2.49
C LEU A 33 -17.90 -10.76 1.16
N GLN A 34 -17.09 -10.69 0.10
CA GLN A 34 -17.55 -10.32 -1.23
C GLN A 34 -18.65 -11.28 -1.73
N ALA A 35 -18.47 -12.58 -1.58
CA ALA A 35 -19.48 -13.57 -1.96
C ALA A 35 -20.79 -13.44 -1.15
N ALA A 36 -20.70 -13.06 0.13
CA ALA A 36 -21.88 -12.88 0.98
C ALA A 36 -22.65 -11.58 0.69
N HIS A 37 -21.94 -10.53 0.26
CA HIS A 37 -22.46 -9.17 0.17
C HIS A 37 -22.50 -8.57 -1.24
N HIS A 38 -22.17 -9.37 -2.28
CA HIS A 38 -22.13 -8.89 -3.66
C HIS A 38 -23.44 -8.21 -4.09
N PRO A 39 -23.40 -7.05 -4.78
CA PRO A 39 -24.60 -6.30 -5.17
C PRO A 39 -25.58 -7.13 -6.01
N ASP A 40 -25.08 -8.05 -6.84
CA ASP A 40 -25.90 -8.93 -7.68
C ASP A 40 -26.88 -9.80 -6.88
N ARG A 41 -26.54 -10.13 -5.62
CA ARG A 41 -27.45 -10.89 -4.74
C ARG A 41 -28.70 -10.08 -4.36
N PHE A 42 -28.64 -8.76 -4.49
CA PHE A 42 -29.69 -7.81 -4.16
C PHE A 42 -30.25 -7.12 -5.42
N ALA A 43 -29.90 -7.60 -6.63
CA ALA A 43 -30.36 -7.02 -7.89
C ALA A 43 -31.89 -7.05 -8.07
N SER A 44 -32.56 -8.02 -7.45
CA SER A 44 -34.04 -8.11 -7.40
C SER A 44 -34.66 -7.47 -6.15
N GLY A 45 -33.84 -6.88 -5.26
CA GLY A 45 -34.30 -6.20 -4.05
C GLY A 45 -34.82 -4.79 -4.32
N SER A 46 -35.29 -4.13 -3.26
CA SER A 46 -35.67 -2.72 -3.24
C SER A 46 -34.46 -1.81 -3.53
N ASP A 47 -34.73 -0.56 -3.91
CA ASP A 47 -33.67 0.43 -4.15
C ASP A 47 -32.85 0.73 -2.89
N GLU A 48 -33.47 0.63 -1.71
CA GLU A 48 -32.78 0.76 -0.43
C GLU A 48 -31.81 -0.40 -0.20
N GLU A 49 -32.24 -1.64 -0.42
CA GLU A 49 -31.38 -2.83 -0.28
C GLU A 49 -30.22 -2.80 -1.26
N LYS A 50 -30.45 -2.39 -2.51
CA LYS A 50 -29.39 -2.21 -3.52
C LYS A 50 -28.37 -1.17 -3.09
N ARG A 51 -28.82 -0.02 -2.57
CA ARG A 51 -27.94 1.05 -2.08
C ARG A 51 -27.09 0.57 -0.91
N ILE A 52 -27.71 -0.13 0.06
CA ILE A 52 -26.97 -0.69 1.20
C ILE A 52 -25.94 -1.71 0.72
N ALA A 53 -26.29 -2.61 -0.20
CA ALA A 53 -25.37 -3.60 -0.75
C ALA A 53 -24.16 -2.95 -1.47
N GLN A 54 -24.39 -1.86 -2.21
CA GLN A 54 -23.32 -1.07 -2.82
C GLN A 54 -22.40 -0.44 -1.79
N GLN A 55 -22.96 0.17 -0.73
CA GLN A 55 -22.16 0.76 0.36
C GLN A 55 -21.31 -0.29 1.08
N VAL A 56 -21.90 -1.45 1.38
CA VAL A 56 -21.19 -2.56 2.01
C VAL A 56 -20.06 -3.06 1.11
N THR A 57 -20.32 -3.27 -0.18
CA THR A 57 -19.31 -3.75 -1.13
C THR A 57 -18.16 -2.75 -1.26
N SER A 58 -18.48 -1.46 -1.35
CA SER A 58 -17.48 -0.38 -1.38
C SER A 58 -16.61 -0.41 -0.12
N PHE A 59 -17.21 -0.52 1.06
CA PHE A 59 -16.48 -0.59 2.34
C PHE A 59 -15.54 -1.79 2.40
N ILE A 60 -15.98 -2.97 1.96
CA ILE A 60 -15.15 -4.19 1.91
C ILE A 60 -13.97 -4.00 0.96
N ASN A 61 -14.19 -3.41 -0.23
CA ASN A 61 -13.13 -3.15 -1.20
C ASN A 61 -12.10 -2.16 -0.65
N THR A 62 -12.55 -1.02 -0.12
CA THR A 62 -11.65 -0.02 0.48
C THR A 62 -10.83 -0.60 1.63
N ALA A 63 -11.46 -1.41 2.49
CA ALA A 63 -10.76 -2.07 3.58
C ALA A 63 -9.68 -3.04 3.07
N GLN A 64 -10.00 -3.85 2.05
CA GLN A 64 -9.06 -4.79 1.46
C GLN A 64 -7.89 -4.08 0.78
N GLU A 65 -8.17 -3.07 -0.03
CA GLU A 65 -7.16 -2.24 -0.70
C GLU A 65 -6.22 -1.64 0.34
N THR A 66 -6.80 -1.00 1.37
CA THR A 66 -6.04 -0.38 2.47
C THR A 66 -5.13 -1.37 3.18
N LEU A 67 -5.62 -2.57 3.52
CA LEU A 67 -4.80 -3.56 4.25
C LEU A 67 -3.82 -4.31 3.35
N SER A 68 -4.03 -4.36 2.04
CA SER A 68 -3.12 -5.06 1.11
C SER A 68 -1.88 -4.23 0.73
N ASN A 69 -2.01 -2.91 0.68
CA ASN A 69 -0.91 -2.01 0.40
C ASN A 69 -0.19 -1.62 1.71
N PRO A 70 1.13 -1.88 1.85
CA PRO A 70 1.87 -1.56 3.08
C PRO A 70 1.80 -0.09 3.49
N ARG A 71 1.91 0.88 2.56
CA ARG A 71 1.81 2.31 2.88
C ARG A 71 0.41 2.68 3.37
N LEU A 72 -0.63 2.23 2.67
CA LEU A 72 -2.02 2.50 3.08
C LEU A 72 -2.33 1.88 4.43
N ARG A 73 -1.81 0.67 4.69
CA ARG A 73 -1.93 -0.03 5.96
C ARG A 73 -1.21 0.72 7.09
N ALA A 74 0.02 1.19 6.86
CA ALA A 74 0.76 2.00 7.82
C ALA A 74 0.01 3.30 8.17
N ARG A 75 -0.49 4.00 7.15
CA ARG A 75 -1.33 5.20 7.31
C ARG A 75 -2.59 4.91 8.12
N TYR A 76 -3.25 3.78 7.84
CA TYR A 76 -4.44 3.38 8.56
C TYR A 76 -4.14 3.09 10.04
N LEU A 77 -3.05 2.38 10.34
CA LEU A 77 -2.60 2.14 11.73
C LEU A 77 -2.33 3.44 12.49
N LEU A 78 -1.72 4.44 11.84
CA LEU A 78 -1.54 5.77 12.43
C LEU A 78 -2.88 6.48 12.68
N SER A 79 -3.84 6.38 11.77
CA SER A 79 -5.17 6.98 11.97
C SER A 79 -5.91 6.35 13.16
N LEU A 80 -5.73 5.04 13.41
CA LEU A 80 -6.27 4.36 14.59
C LEU A 80 -5.63 4.86 15.90
N LYS A 81 -4.43 5.44 15.82
CA LYS A 81 -3.73 6.11 16.93
C LYS A 81 -4.01 7.63 16.98
N GLY A 82 -4.89 8.15 16.13
CA GLY A 82 -5.27 9.56 16.09
C GLY A 82 -4.32 10.45 15.28
N VAL A 83 -3.45 9.86 14.44
CA VAL A 83 -2.55 10.59 13.55
C VAL A 83 -3.02 10.44 12.11
N ASP A 84 -3.59 11.53 11.57
CA ASP A 84 -3.99 11.59 10.18
C ASP A 84 -2.90 12.22 9.31
N LEU A 85 -2.73 11.68 8.11
CA LEU A 85 -1.82 12.18 7.09
C LEU A 85 -2.63 12.74 5.92
N ASN A 86 -2.30 13.96 5.50
CA ASN A 86 -2.83 14.56 4.28
C ASN A 86 -1.81 14.41 3.15
N ASP A 87 -2.09 13.54 2.18
CA ASP A 87 -1.21 13.27 1.05
C ASP A 87 -0.94 14.49 0.13
N GLU A 88 -1.73 15.56 0.20
CA GLU A 88 -1.51 16.79 -0.58
C GLU A 88 -0.58 17.78 0.11
N VAL A 89 -0.51 17.74 1.44
CA VAL A 89 0.19 18.74 2.26
C VAL A 89 1.39 18.14 2.98
N ASP A 90 1.25 16.94 3.53
CA ASP A 90 2.32 16.26 4.23
C ASP A 90 3.30 15.64 3.22
N THR A 91 4.55 16.08 3.31
CA THR A 91 5.69 15.47 2.63
C THR A 91 6.87 15.45 3.59
N THR A 92 7.80 14.52 3.38
CA THR A 92 9.05 14.53 4.13
C THR A 92 9.91 15.74 3.74
N SER A 93 10.56 16.35 4.72
CA SER A 93 11.56 17.41 4.56
C SER A 93 12.99 16.91 4.74
N ASP A 94 13.18 15.59 4.85
CA ASP A 94 14.48 14.96 4.99
C ASP A 94 15.30 15.11 3.71
N MET A 95 16.25 16.05 3.74
CA MET A 95 17.08 16.38 2.58
C MET A 95 17.96 15.21 2.13
N ALA A 96 18.51 14.43 3.07
CA ALA A 96 19.37 13.29 2.74
C ALA A 96 18.57 12.22 1.99
N PHE A 97 17.35 11.96 2.45
CA PHE A 97 16.42 11.08 1.74
C PHE A 97 16.05 11.63 0.36
N LEU A 98 15.71 12.92 0.24
CA LEU A 98 15.32 13.50 -1.05
C LEU A 98 16.46 13.44 -2.08
N MET A 99 17.71 13.66 -1.65
CA MET A 99 18.88 13.49 -2.51
C MET A 99 19.04 12.04 -2.97
N SER A 100 18.92 11.05 -2.08
CA SER A 100 19.01 9.64 -2.49
C SER A 100 17.89 9.22 -3.46
N GLN A 101 16.69 9.82 -3.34
CA GLN A 101 15.62 9.62 -4.32
C GLN A 101 15.94 10.22 -5.70
N MET A 102 16.67 11.34 -5.75
CA MET A 102 17.14 11.93 -7.01
C MET A 102 18.21 11.06 -7.66
N GLU A 103 19.20 10.60 -6.90
CA GLU A 103 20.27 9.71 -7.38
C GLU A 103 19.69 8.42 -7.97
N ARG A 104 18.63 7.85 -7.37
CA ARG A 104 17.95 6.66 -7.91
C ARG A 104 17.26 6.91 -9.23
N ARG A 105 16.64 8.08 -9.40
CA ARG A 105 16.02 8.44 -10.68
C ARG A 105 17.07 8.65 -11.76
N GLU A 106 18.19 9.26 -11.42
CA GLU A 106 19.32 9.36 -12.33
C GLU A 106 19.85 7.96 -12.73
N ALA A 107 20.00 7.05 -11.75
CA ALA A 107 20.37 5.66 -12.03
C ALA A 107 19.34 4.96 -12.93
N LEU A 108 18.04 5.18 -12.69
CA LEU A 108 16.95 4.63 -13.52
C LEU A 108 17.03 5.13 -14.97
N GLU A 109 17.32 6.41 -15.19
CA GLU A 109 17.51 6.98 -16.55
C GLU A 109 18.70 6.35 -17.27
N GLN A 110 19.77 6.02 -16.54
CA GLN A 110 20.99 5.42 -17.09
C GLN A 110 20.86 3.93 -17.43
N VAL A 111 19.85 3.22 -16.90
CA VAL A 111 19.61 1.79 -17.15
C VAL A 111 19.59 1.47 -18.65
N THR A 112 18.92 2.29 -19.46
CA THR A 112 18.78 2.05 -20.91
C THR A 112 20.09 2.15 -21.69
N ALA A 113 21.11 2.80 -21.12
CA ALA A 113 22.43 2.96 -21.71
C ALA A 113 23.46 1.96 -21.16
N ALA A 114 23.07 1.08 -20.22
CA ALA A 114 23.95 0.06 -19.67
C ALA A 114 24.25 -1.05 -20.69
N ASP A 115 25.37 -1.74 -20.51
CA ASP A 115 25.75 -2.89 -21.35
C ASP A 115 24.72 -4.03 -21.26
N ASP A 116 24.07 -4.19 -20.10
CA ASP A 116 22.97 -5.12 -19.85
C ASP A 116 21.83 -4.41 -19.08
N PRO A 117 20.86 -3.80 -19.80
CA PRO A 117 19.77 -3.06 -19.19
C PRO A 117 18.84 -3.90 -18.29
N LEU A 118 18.62 -5.18 -18.63
CA LEU A 118 17.77 -6.07 -17.83
C LEU A 118 18.42 -6.39 -16.48
N SER A 119 19.70 -6.76 -16.48
CA SER A 119 20.43 -6.95 -15.22
C SER A 119 20.56 -5.65 -14.41
N ALA A 120 20.68 -4.49 -15.07
CA ALA A 120 20.78 -3.21 -14.40
C ALA A 120 19.46 -2.78 -13.72
N ILE A 121 18.31 -2.97 -14.39
CA ILE A 121 17.00 -2.66 -13.78
C ILE A 121 16.68 -3.61 -12.62
N ASP A 122 17.04 -4.89 -12.73
CA ASP A 122 16.87 -5.88 -11.66
C ASP A 122 17.65 -5.48 -10.40
N ALA A 123 18.93 -5.11 -10.55
CA ALA A 123 19.77 -4.68 -9.44
C ALA A 123 19.21 -3.42 -8.76
N LEU A 124 18.75 -2.44 -9.54
CA LEU A 124 18.12 -1.22 -9.02
C LEU A 124 16.81 -1.55 -8.28
N SER A 125 16.00 -2.44 -8.84
CA SER A 125 14.73 -2.89 -8.25
C SER A 125 14.96 -3.55 -6.88
N ASP A 126 15.97 -4.42 -6.78
CA ASP A 126 16.31 -5.11 -5.53
C ASP A 126 16.85 -4.16 -4.45
N ASP A 127 17.68 -3.19 -4.84
CA ASP A 127 18.17 -2.15 -3.93
C ASP A 127 17.02 -1.30 -3.38
N VAL A 128 16.10 -0.86 -4.25
CA VAL A 128 14.92 -0.08 -3.86
C VAL A 128 13.97 -0.90 -2.98
N ARG A 129 13.76 -2.19 -3.27
CA ARG A 129 12.96 -3.10 -2.44
C ARG A 129 13.57 -3.29 -1.06
N ARG A 130 14.90 -3.46 -0.96
CA ARG A 130 15.61 -3.62 0.32
C ARG A 130 15.41 -2.40 1.21
N GLU A 131 15.64 -1.20 0.68
CA GLU A 131 15.49 0.03 1.46
C GLU A 131 14.04 0.34 1.84
N LYS A 132 13.09 0.05 0.93
CA LYS A 132 11.67 0.11 1.27
C LYS A 132 11.36 -0.80 2.45
N HIS A 133 11.90 -2.03 2.46
CA HIS A 133 11.68 -2.98 3.54
C HIS A 133 12.32 -2.52 4.86
N GLU A 134 13.52 -1.96 4.84
CA GLU A 134 14.16 -1.35 6.02
C GLU A 134 13.30 -0.22 6.60
N LEU A 135 12.71 0.61 5.74
CA LEU A 135 11.80 1.68 6.15
C LEU A 135 10.49 1.15 6.74
N GLU A 136 9.94 0.06 6.19
CA GLU A 136 8.79 -0.64 6.76
C GLU A 136 9.11 -1.20 8.16
N GLN A 137 10.29 -1.79 8.36
CA GLN A 137 10.73 -2.25 9.68
C GLN A 137 10.89 -1.08 10.66
N ALA A 138 11.48 0.04 10.22
CA ALA A 138 11.58 1.24 11.04
C ALA A 138 10.21 1.80 11.45
N PHE A 139 9.22 1.76 10.55
CA PHE A 139 7.84 2.10 10.86
C PHE A 139 7.27 1.20 11.96
N VAL A 140 7.45 -0.12 11.86
CA VAL A 140 6.96 -1.09 12.87
C VAL A 140 7.55 -0.79 14.24
N ILE A 141 8.88 -0.62 14.31
CA ILE A 141 9.59 -0.31 15.56
C ILE A 141 9.06 1.00 16.17
N ALA A 142 8.93 2.06 15.37
CA ALA A 142 8.45 3.36 15.83
C ALA A 142 6.98 3.28 16.30
N LEU A 143 6.13 2.53 15.59
CA LEU A 143 4.72 2.34 15.95
C LEU A 143 4.58 1.59 17.28
N GLU A 144 5.34 0.51 17.48
CA GLU A 144 5.36 -0.29 18.71
C GLU A 144 5.90 0.50 19.90
N ALA A 145 6.88 1.37 19.67
CA ALA A 145 7.43 2.29 20.67
C ALA A 145 6.58 3.55 20.90
N GLU A 146 5.42 3.66 20.25
CA GLU A 146 4.53 4.84 20.26
C GLU A 146 5.23 6.16 19.84
N GLN A 147 6.30 6.07 19.06
CA GLN A 147 7.00 7.20 18.44
C GLN A 147 6.26 7.63 17.17
N LEU A 148 5.07 8.21 17.34
CA LEU A 148 4.13 8.45 16.24
C LEU A 148 4.66 9.43 15.18
N GLU A 149 5.51 10.39 15.54
CA GLU A 149 6.12 11.30 14.56
C GLU A 149 7.14 10.55 13.68
N ASP A 150 7.97 9.69 14.26
CA ASP A 150 8.94 8.89 13.51
C ASP A 150 8.22 7.90 12.58
N ALA A 151 7.15 7.27 13.07
CA ALA A 151 6.28 6.42 12.27
C ALA A 151 5.61 7.23 11.13
N LYS A 152 5.14 8.45 11.40
CA LYS A 152 4.60 9.36 10.37
C LYS A 152 5.65 9.65 9.29
N GLN A 153 6.88 10.00 9.68
CA GLN A 153 7.97 10.26 8.73
C GLN A 153 8.29 9.05 7.86
N ALA A 154 8.24 7.83 8.42
CA ALA A 154 8.42 6.61 7.64
C ALA A 154 7.31 6.44 6.58
N VAL A 155 6.04 6.68 6.92
CA VAL A 155 4.92 6.62 5.95
C VAL A 155 5.07 7.66 4.84
N LEU A 156 5.50 8.88 5.16
CA LEU A 156 5.75 9.92 4.16
C LEU A 156 6.85 9.52 3.18
N LYS A 157 7.92 8.88 3.65
CA LYS A 157 9.00 8.36 2.82
C LYS A 157 8.56 7.17 1.96
N LEU A 158 7.71 6.27 2.48
CA LEU A 158 7.18 5.11 1.72
C LEU A 158 6.46 5.52 0.43
N LYS A 159 5.82 6.70 0.42
CA LYS A 159 5.16 7.26 -0.78
C LYS A 159 6.12 7.47 -1.95
N PHE A 160 7.37 7.84 -1.69
CA PHE A 160 8.37 8.03 -2.74
C PHE A 160 8.79 6.69 -3.33
N PHE A 161 8.97 5.67 -2.48
CA PHE A 161 9.26 4.31 -2.91
C PHE A 161 8.14 3.70 -3.77
N GLU A 162 6.87 3.95 -3.45
CA GLU A 162 5.76 3.50 -4.32
C GLU A 162 5.90 4.05 -5.75
N ARG A 163 6.11 5.36 -5.87
CA ARG A 163 6.28 6.02 -7.18
C ARG A 163 7.50 5.51 -7.93
N LEU A 164 8.64 5.40 -7.26
CA LEU A 164 9.87 4.89 -7.87
C LEU A 164 9.72 3.43 -8.32
N MET A 165 9.04 2.58 -7.55
CA MET A 165 8.77 1.20 -7.93
C MET A 165 7.75 1.07 -9.08
N ASP A 166 6.83 2.03 -9.23
CA ASP A 166 5.97 2.11 -10.43
C ASP A 166 6.82 2.51 -11.66
N GLU A 167 7.70 3.50 -11.53
CA GLU A 167 8.62 3.94 -12.59
C GLU A 167 9.56 2.78 -13.04
N ILE A 168 10.14 2.05 -12.08
CA ILE A 168 10.98 0.85 -12.34
C ILE A 168 10.21 -0.22 -13.10
N ARG A 169 9.01 -0.60 -12.64
CA ARG A 169 8.18 -1.63 -13.28
C ARG A 169 7.79 -1.27 -14.72
N GLN A 170 7.51 0.01 -14.98
CA GLN A 170 7.20 0.48 -16.33
C GLN A 170 8.42 0.39 -17.25
N LEU A 171 9.63 0.68 -16.74
CA LEU A 171 10.85 0.54 -17.53
C LEU A 171 11.21 -0.92 -17.76
N GLU A 172 11.14 -1.76 -16.73
CA GLU A 172 11.34 -3.21 -16.79
C GLU A 172 10.47 -3.85 -17.88
N ALA A 173 9.16 -3.60 -17.86
CA ALA A 173 8.23 -4.12 -18.88
C ALA A 173 8.58 -3.66 -20.31
N ARG A 174 9.04 -2.41 -20.47
CA ARG A 174 9.48 -1.91 -21.79
C ARG A 174 10.76 -2.59 -22.28
N LEU A 175 11.72 -2.83 -21.38
CA LEU A 175 12.97 -3.52 -21.72
C LEU A 175 12.72 -4.98 -22.09
N GLU A 176 11.78 -5.65 -21.41
CA GLU A 176 11.35 -7.00 -21.75
C GLU A 176 10.70 -7.07 -23.15
N ASP A 177 9.81 -6.11 -23.46
CA ASP A 177 9.16 -6.03 -24.77
C ASP A 177 10.18 -5.77 -25.91
N ASP A 178 11.21 -4.95 -25.68
CA ASP A 178 12.27 -4.63 -26.66
C ASP A 178 13.26 -5.80 -26.86
N ALA A 179 13.29 -6.78 -25.95
CA ALA A 179 14.18 -7.94 -26.00
C ALA A 179 13.62 -9.15 -26.78
N ILE A 180 12.36 -9.09 -27.22
CA ILE A 180 11.61 -10.14 -27.96
C ILE A 180 11.66 -9.91 -29.47
#